data_AF-W3X5Y4-F1
#
_entry.id   AF-W3X5Y4-F1
#
_cell.length_a   1.000
_cell.length_b   1.000
_cell.length_c   1.000
_cell.angle_alpha   90.00
_cell.angle_beta   90.00
_cell.angle_gamma   90.00
#
_symmetry.space_group_name_H-M   'P 1'
#
loop_
_entity.id
_entity.type
_entity.pdbx_description
1 polymer ?
#
loop_
_entity_poly.entity_id
_entity_poly.type
_entity_poly.pdbx_seq_one_letter_code
_entity_poly.pdbx_strand_id
1 'polypeptide(L)'
;MASSFTPYSFVQCPCYDAATHSRTSSGRSSPTSQNTPNDDDCAFDPRAPRSNYSLYPIEHLLYCVDCNQIRCPRCVTEELVTIYCPSCLFEVGASSVKAEGNRYVPRVL
;
A
#
# COMPACT_ATOMS: atom_id res chain seq x y z
N MET A 1 23.44 22.61 13.53
CA MET A 1 22.88 22.01 12.30
C MET A 1 21.39 21.89 12.51
N ALA A 2 20.63 22.90 12.09
CA ALA A 2 19.18 22.85 12.15
C ALA A 2 18.72 21.79 11.13
N SER A 3 18.17 20.69 11.63
CA SER A 3 17.45 19.74 10.81
C SER A 3 16.31 20.51 10.13
N SER A 4 16.40 20.63 8.81
CA SER A 4 15.35 21.16 7.96
C SER A 4 14.09 20.31 8.15
N PHE A 5 13.23 20.74 9.06
CA PHE A 5 11.94 20.13 9.32
C PHE A 5 11.01 20.55 8.20
N THR A 6 11.05 19.85 7.06
CA THR A 6 9.94 19.85 6.11
C THR A 6 8.89 18.93 6.72
N PRO A 7 7.78 19.44 7.28
CA PRO A 7 6.78 18.58 7.88
C PRO A 7 6.09 17.80 6.76
N TYR A 8 6.56 16.59 6.51
CA TYR A 8 5.82 15.65 5.68
C TYR A 8 4.52 15.34 6.42
N SER A 9 3.39 15.78 5.88
CA SER A 9 2.07 15.41 6.37
C SER A 9 1.78 13.98 5.90
N PHE A 10 1.72 13.06 6.84
CA PHE A 10 1.35 11.68 6.57
C PHE A 10 -0.15 11.49 6.85
N VAL A 11 -0.81 10.78 5.95
CA VAL A 11 -2.24 10.48 6.04
C VAL A 11 -2.40 8.99 6.32
N GLN A 12 -3.29 8.67 7.25
CA GLN A 12 -3.64 7.29 7.55
C GLN A 12 -4.61 6.75 6.49
N CYS A 13 -4.27 5.63 5.87
CA CYS A 13 -5.19 4.95 4.97
C CYS A 13 -6.26 4.15 5.75
N PRO A 14 -7.54 4.16 5.33
CA PRO A 14 -8.63 3.41 5.98
C PRO A 14 -8.45 1.88 6.05
N CYS A 15 -7.47 1.32 5.34
CA CYS A 15 -7.16 -0.11 5.41
C CYS A 15 -6.63 -0.57 6.77
N TYR A 16 -6.17 0.35 7.61
CA TYR A 16 -5.77 0.05 8.98
C TYR A 16 -6.95 -0.53 9.79
N ASP A 17 -8.11 0.11 9.71
CA ASP A 17 -9.30 -0.32 10.46
C ASP A 17 -9.88 -1.63 9.91
N ALA A 18 -9.83 -1.83 8.59
CA ALA A 18 -10.23 -3.10 8.00
C ALA A 18 -9.35 -4.28 8.48
N ALA A 19 -8.05 -4.06 8.72
CA ALA A 19 -7.12 -5.07 9.22
C ALA A 19 -7.29 -5.36 10.71
N THR A 20 -7.70 -4.39 11.53
CA THR A 20 -8.01 -4.60 12.95
C THR A 20 -9.34 -5.33 13.13
N HIS A 21 -10.37 -5.02 12.34
CA HIS A 21 -11.66 -5.71 12.41
C HIS A 21 -11.61 -7.17 11.91
N SER A 22 -10.82 -7.47 10.89
CA SER A 22 -10.65 -8.85 10.39
C SER A 22 -9.89 -9.77 11.36
N ARG A 23 -9.07 -9.20 12.26
CA ARG A 23 -8.46 -9.93 13.38
C ARG A 23 -9.45 -10.27 14.49
N THR A 24 -10.53 -9.51 14.63
CA THR A 24 -11.59 -9.78 15.61
C THR A 24 -12.68 -10.74 15.10
N SER A 25 -12.85 -10.87 13.78
CA SER A 25 -13.87 -11.74 13.18
C SER A 25 -13.42 -13.19 12.96
N SER A 26 -12.14 -13.50 13.14
CA SER A 26 -11.61 -14.87 13.08
C SER A 26 -11.73 -15.50 14.46
N GLY A 27 -12.89 -16.09 14.74
CA GLY A 27 -13.25 -16.66 16.03
C GLY A 27 -12.20 -17.62 16.60
N ARG A 28 -11.68 -17.26 17.77
CA ARG A 28 -11.39 -18.24 18.82
C ARG A 28 -11.94 -17.70 20.13
N SER A 29 -13.16 -18.11 20.43
CA SER A 29 -13.80 -17.92 21.73
C SER A 29 -12.93 -18.64 22.78
N SER A 30 -12.11 -17.89 23.51
CA SER A 30 -11.50 -18.34 24.75
C SER A 30 -12.28 -17.68 25.90
N PRO A 31 -13.05 -18.44 26.69
CA PRO A 31 -13.77 -17.88 27.82
C PRO A 31 -12.86 -17.97 29.05
N THR A 32 -11.96 -17.01 29.27
CA THR A 32 -11.31 -16.85 30.58
C THR A 32 -10.80 -15.42 30.75
N SER A 33 -11.42 -14.78 31.74
CA SER A 33 -10.89 -13.74 32.61
C SER A 33 -10.94 -12.27 32.17
N GLN A 34 -11.92 -11.62 32.82
CA GLN A 34 -11.75 -10.43 33.68
C GLN A 34 -11.88 -9.06 33.02
N ASN A 35 -13.05 -8.45 33.26
CA ASN A 35 -13.28 -7.05 33.60
C ASN A 35 -12.11 -6.08 33.37
N THR A 36 -12.14 -5.40 32.23
CA THR A 36 -11.92 -3.94 32.18
C THR A 36 -12.91 -3.37 31.15
N PRO A 37 -13.86 -2.52 31.54
CA PRO A 37 -14.56 -1.69 30.58
C PRO A 37 -13.60 -0.55 30.23
N ASN A 38 -12.66 -0.78 29.31
CA ASN A 38 -11.87 0.27 28.70
C ASN A 38 -12.43 0.53 27.30
N ASP A 39 -13.63 1.11 27.30
CA ASP A 39 -14.27 1.79 26.19
C ASP A 39 -13.55 3.14 25.95
N ASP A 40 -12.22 3.10 25.91
CA ASP A 40 -11.36 4.21 25.51
C ASP A 40 -10.82 3.86 24.12
N ASP A 41 -11.30 4.60 23.13
CA ASP A 41 -10.48 5.17 22.07
C ASP A 41 -9.24 4.35 21.70
N CYS A 42 -9.37 3.45 20.73
CA CYS A 42 -8.21 2.91 20.00
C CYS A 42 -7.62 4.03 19.12
N ALA A 43 -7.20 5.14 19.74
CA ALA A 43 -6.58 6.27 19.09
C ALA A 43 -5.32 5.76 18.40
N PHE A 44 -5.30 5.90 17.08
CA PHE A 44 -4.16 5.56 16.27
C PHE A 44 -2.95 6.36 16.75
N ASP A 45 -1.94 5.68 17.31
CA ASP A 45 -0.69 6.33 17.72
C ASP A 45 0.22 6.47 16.50
N PRO A 46 0.44 7.69 15.98
CA PRO A 46 1.27 7.92 14.80
C PRO A 46 2.74 7.56 15.03
N ARG A 47 3.19 7.47 16.29
CA ARG A 47 4.60 7.17 16.64
C ARG A 47 4.87 5.69 16.89
N ALA A 48 3.82 4.85 16.95
CA ALA A 48 3.99 3.42 17.16
C ALA A 48 4.64 2.76 15.93
N PRO A 49 5.58 1.80 16.06
CA PRO A 49 6.23 1.16 14.90
C PRO A 49 5.26 0.52 13.89
N ARG A 50 4.05 0.17 14.34
CA ARG A 50 2.97 -0.37 13.51
C ARG A 50 2.24 0.68 12.65
N SER A 51 2.30 1.96 13.01
CA SER A 51 1.65 3.06 12.27
C SER A 51 2.31 3.32 10.92
N ASN A 52 3.61 3.02 10.80
CA ASN A 52 4.38 3.18 9.55
C ASN A 52 3.81 2.40 8.37
N TYR A 53 3.04 1.33 8.63
CA TYR A 53 2.45 0.51 7.57
C TYR A 53 1.10 1.03 7.05
N SER A 54 0.52 2.03 7.70
CA SER A 54 -0.74 2.67 7.32
C SER A 54 -0.61 4.17 7.05
N LEU A 55 0.53 4.76 7.38
CA LEU A 55 0.86 6.15 7.11
C LEU A 55 1.53 6.30 5.74
N TYR A 56 0.93 7.12 4.88
CA TYR A 56 1.47 7.40 3.55
C TYR A 56 1.47 8.92 3.28
N PRO A 57 2.47 9.45 2.56
CA PRO A 57 2.42 10.82 2.10
C PRO A 57 1.36 10.97 1.00
N ILE A 58 0.74 12.15 0.90
CA ILE A 58 -0.38 12.41 -0.01
C ILE A 58 -0.08 12.08 -1.48
N GLU A 59 1.18 12.23 -1.91
CA GLU A 59 1.65 11.94 -3.26
C GLU A 59 1.56 10.44 -3.65
N HIS A 60 1.51 9.54 -2.66
CA HIS A 60 1.38 8.10 -2.86
C HIS A 60 -0.06 7.59 -2.65
N LEU A 61 -1.00 8.46 -2.24
CA LEU A 61 -2.40 8.07 -2.07
C LEU A 61 -3.15 8.18 -3.41
N LEU A 62 -3.99 7.19 -3.66
CA LEU A 62 -4.86 7.10 -4.82
C LEU A 62 -6.29 7.40 -4.40
N TYR A 63 -7.03 8.16 -5.20
CA TYR A 63 -8.45 8.40 -4.95
C TYR A 63 -9.31 7.42 -5.75
N CYS A 64 -10.20 6.69 -5.06
CA CYS A 64 -11.15 5.81 -5.71
C CYS A 64 -12.49 6.53 -5.85
N VAL A 65 -12.88 6.80 -7.10
CA VAL A 65 -14.13 7.52 -7.43
C VAL A 65 -15.37 6.69 -7.07
N ASP A 66 -15.33 5.37 -7.22
CA ASP A 66 -16.48 4.52 -6.92
C ASP A 66 -16.78 4.42 -5.42
N CYS A 67 -15.73 4.45 -4.60
CA CYS A 67 -15.85 4.32 -3.14
C CYS A 67 -15.83 5.65 -2.41
N ASN A 68 -15.53 6.76 -3.08
CA ASN A 68 -15.32 8.09 -2.49
C ASN A 68 -14.32 8.09 -1.32
N GLN A 69 -13.27 7.28 -1.42
CA GLN A 69 -12.27 7.09 -0.36
C GLN A 69 -10.85 7.05 -0.92
N ILE A 70 -9.90 7.45 -0.09
CA ILE A 70 -8.47 7.30 -0.39
C ILE A 70 -8.01 5.85 -0.22
N ARG A 71 -7.15 5.39 -1.12
CA ARG A 71 -6.54 4.05 -1.14
C ARG A 71 -5.02 4.21 -1.19
N CYS A 72 -4.32 3.44 -0.37
CA CYS A 72 -2.86 3.37 -0.43
C CYS A 72 -2.40 2.31 -1.45
N PRO A 73 -1.12 2.27 -1.81
CA PRO A 73 -0.53 1.26 -2.72
C PRO A 73 -0.73 -0.18 -2.25
N ARG A 74 -1.01 -0.42 -0.96
CA ARG A 74 -1.32 -1.75 -0.43
C ARG A 74 -2.76 -2.19 -0.67
N CYS A 75 -3.67 -1.25 -0.86
CA CYS A 75 -5.09 -1.53 -1.10
C CYS A 75 -5.42 -1.77 -2.56
N VAL A 76 -4.55 -1.27 -3.45
CA VAL A 76 -4.73 -1.38 -4.89
C VAL A 76 -3.85 -2.50 -5.42
N THR A 77 -4.30 -3.13 -6.50
CA THR A 77 -3.53 -4.11 -7.24
C THR A 77 -2.93 -3.41 -8.45
N GLU A 78 -1.60 -3.41 -8.54
CA GLU A 78 -0.91 -2.94 -9.74
C GLU A 78 -0.92 -4.06 -10.79
N GLU A 79 -1.36 -3.73 -12.01
CA GLU A 79 -1.37 -4.64 -13.14
C GLU A 79 -0.40 -4.15 -14.21
N LEU A 80 0.30 -5.08 -14.85
CA LEU A 80 1.23 -4.78 -15.92
C LEU A 80 0.45 -4.57 -17.23
N VAL A 81 0.37 -3.32 -17.67
CA VAL A 81 -0.39 -2.94 -18.88
C VAL A 81 0.43 -3.16 -20.16
N THR A 82 1.61 -2.55 -20.25
CA THR A 82 2.52 -2.71 -21.39
C THR A 82 3.97 -2.74 -20.93
N ILE A 83 4.80 -3.49 -21.67
CA ILE A 83 6.24 -3.50 -21.49
C ILE A 83 6.84 -2.72 -22.64
N TYR A 84 7.74 -1.80 -22.36
CA TYR A 84 8.41 -1.01 -23.39
C TYR A 84 9.91 -0.91 -23.13
N CYS A 85 10.67 -0.62 -24.19
CA CYS A 85 12.09 -0.34 -24.08
C CYS A 85 12.33 1.16 -23.81
N PRO A 86 13.07 1.55 -22.76
CA PRO A 86 13.31 2.96 -22.45
C PRO A 86 14.20 3.67 -23.48
N SER A 87 14.95 2.93 -24.32
CA SER A 87 15.84 3.52 -25.33
C SER A 87 15.16 3.76 -26.68
N CYS A 88 14.21 2.91 -27.08
CA CYS A 88 13.53 3.03 -28.38
C CYS A 88 12.02 3.33 -28.29
N LEU A 89 11.47 3.42 -27.07
CA LEU A 89 10.05 3.70 -26.80
C LEU A 89 9.06 2.76 -27.51
N PHE A 90 9.51 1.54 -27.84
CA PHE A 90 8.69 0.54 -28.52
C PHE A 90 8.03 -0.41 -27.52
N GLU A 91 6.76 -0.72 -27.76
CA GLU A 91 6.01 -1.71 -26.98
C GLU A 91 6.43 -3.13 -27.36
N VAL A 92 6.97 -3.85 -26.40
CA VAL A 92 7.42 -5.23 -26.55
C VAL A 92 6.33 -6.15 -26.02
N GLY A 93 5.82 -7.04 -26.88
CA GLY A 93 4.84 -8.05 -26.45
C GLY A 93 5.42 -9.00 -25.39
N ALA A 94 4.60 -9.40 -24.41
CA ALA A 94 5.02 -10.25 -23.29
C ALA A 94 5.70 -11.57 -23.70
N SER A 95 5.35 -12.12 -24.87
CA SER A 95 5.99 -13.32 -25.44
C SER A 95 7.46 -13.10 -25.78
N SER A 96 7.81 -11.92 -26.33
CA SER A 96 9.20 -11.56 -26.66
C SER A 96 10.01 -11.35 -25.38
N VAL A 97 9.40 -10.73 -24.37
CA VAL A 97 10.04 -10.50 -23.07
C VAL A 97 10.41 -11.80 -22.36
N LYS A 98 9.52 -12.80 -22.39
CA LYS A 98 9.77 -14.13 -21.83
C LYS A 98 10.87 -14.88 -22.58
N ALA A 99 10.89 -14.78 -23.92
CA ALA A 99 11.90 -15.44 -24.75
C ALA A 99 13.30 -14.84 -24.59
N GLU A 100 13.40 -13.52 -24.40
CA GLU A 100 14.67 -12.78 -24.33
C GLU A 100 15.14 -12.50 -22.89
N GLY A 101 14.39 -12.96 -21.88
CA GLY A 101 14.77 -12.84 -20.48
C GLY A 101 14.80 -11.40 -19.97
N ASN A 102 13.81 -10.58 -20.37
CA ASN A 102 13.67 -9.18 -19.95
C ASN A 102 14.85 -8.28 -20.34
N ARG A 103 15.59 -8.64 -21.41
CA ARG A 103 16.69 -7.84 -21.98
C ARG A 103 16.30 -7.35 -23.37
N TYR A 104 16.63 -6.10 -23.66
CA TYR A 104 16.52 -5.58 -25.02
C TYR A 104 17.70 -6.09 -25.85
N VAL A 105 17.44 -7.01 -26.79
CA VAL A 105 18.41 -7.34 -27.84
C VAL A 105 17.98 -6.64 -29.13
N PRO A 106 18.83 -5.79 -29.72
CA PRO A 106 18.53 -5.26 -31.05
C PRO A 106 18.52 -6.43 -32.03
N ARG A 107 17.34 -6.81 -32.52
CA ARG A 107 17.22 -7.71 -33.67
C ARG A 107 17.73 -6.95 -34.89
N VAL A 108 19.03 -7.10 -35.17
CA VAL A 108 19.62 -6.74 -36.46
C VAL A 108 19.09 -7.76 -37.46
N LEU A 109 18.13 -7.36 -38.29
CA LEU A 109 17.73 -8.09 -39.49
C LEU A 109 18.82 -7.92 -40.56
#